data_AF-A0A8J5CMA1-F1
#
_entry.id   AF-A0A8J5CMA1-F1
#
_cell.length_a   1.000
_cell.length_b   1.000
_cell.length_c   1.000
_cell.angle_alpha   90.00
_cell.angle_beta   90.00
_cell.angle_gamma   90.00
#
_symmetry.space_group_name_H-M   'P 1'
#
loop_
_entity.id
_entity.type
_entity.pdbx_description
1 polymer ?
#
loop_
_entity_poly.entity_id
_entity_poly.type
_entity_poly.pdbx_seq_one_letter_code
_entity_poly.pdbx_strand_id
1 'polypeptide(L)'
;MRNSELLAGALDKSLLGSGSKKNIFYVILKDYGKQQAADAMWRVARVSTLFLMNRGFSIGIGDVMPGAGLLARKGQLLQDGYAKCDEFITQLKEGTLHCQPGCTAEETLEQLILKELSTIRDKAGKACVMELHKTNAALIMAISGSKGSFINISQMIACVGQQAIGGKRVPNGFDDRALPHYDRHSKIPAAKGFVSNSFFSGMTPTEFIFHTMAGREGLVDTAVKTSETGYMQRRLVKSLEDLYVAYDMTVRNSTQDIIQFQYGGDGLDPSELEGTVGPIDLERVLDHVRAKSPFPEEDPLTGKEILQLANKYLAEDAFKDLSDEFRDELKGFMERFSKRVDKMRSRLTRTTTTATATTAAKPRSPVEKHVERLTFTQLIDFLNICLDRYQAAVARPWVRCVPRASASQAHR
;
A
#
# COMPACT_ATOMS: atom_id res chain seq x y z
N MET A 1 13.15 1.28 -13.79
CA MET A 1 13.39 2.07 -15.02
C MET A 1 14.64 2.90 -14.83
N ARG A 2 15.45 3.09 -15.87
CA ARG A 2 16.59 4.03 -15.89
C ARG A 2 16.58 4.74 -17.23
N ASN A 3 16.79 6.05 -17.25
CA ASN A 3 16.81 6.86 -18.47
C ASN A 3 15.63 6.61 -19.40
N SER A 4 14.40 6.61 -18.85
CA SER A 4 13.15 6.30 -19.57
C SER A 4 13.04 4.88 -20.18
N GLU A 5 13.97 3.97 -19.87
CA GLU A 5 13.94 2.58 -20.32
C GLU A 5 13.52 1.63 -19.21
N LEU A 6 12.65 0.67 -19.55
CA LEU A 6 12.22 -0.40 -18.66
C LEU A 6 13.20 -1.57 -18.71
N LEU A 7 14.18 -1.56 -17.81
CA LEU A 7 15.21 -2.61 -17.74
C LEU A 7 14.68 -3.96 -17.22
N ALA A 8 13.81 -3.94 -16.22
CA ALA A 8 13.27 -5.14 -15.58
C ALA A 8 11.95 -4.85 -14.87
N GLY A 9 11.14 -5.90 -14.70
CA GLY A 9 9.84 -5.85 -14.03
C GLY A 9 8.67 -5.62 -14.98
N ALA A 10 7.49 -6.09 -14.58
CA ALA A 10 6.23 -5.80 -15.27
C ALA A 10 5.57 -4.56 -14.66
N LEU A 11 4.78 -3.85 -15.47
CA LEU A 11 4.02 -2.69 -15.00
C LEU A 11 2.72 -3.18 -14.36
N ASP A 12 2.57 -2.95 -13.07
CA ASP A 12 1.43 -3.35 -12.25
C ASP A 12 0.61 -2.12 -11.80
N LYS A 13 -0.47 -2.36 -11.04
CA LYS A 13 -1.28 -1.29 -10.45
C LYS A 13 -0.46 -0.35 -9.55
N SER A 14 0.59 -0.83 -8.89
CA SER A 14 1.38 0.05 -8.02
C SER A 14 2.23 1.05 -8.81
N LEU A 15 2.68 0.68 -10.02
CA LEU A 15 3.49 1.53 -10.90
C LEU A 15 2.68 2.40 -11.86
N LEU A 16 1.50 1.97 -12.32
CA LEU A 16 0.67 2.73 -13.26
C LEU A 16 -0.67 3.21 -12.68
N GLY A 17 -1.15 2.58 -11.60
CA GLY A 17 -2.47 2.84 -11.03
C GLY A 17 -2.51 4.01 -10.04
N SER A 18 -3.71 4.35 -9.59
CA SER A 18 -3.98 5.52 -8.75
C SER A 18 -3.62 5.36 -7.25
N GLY A 19 -3.26 4.16 -6.81
CA GLY A 19 -3.18 3.83 -5.38
C GLY A 19 -1.84 4.13 -4.70
N SER A 20 -0.77 4.42 -5.44
CA SER A 20 0.59 4.55 -4.90
C SER A 20 1.30 5.80 -5.41
N LYS A 21 2.09 6.44 -4.52
CA LYS A 21 2.97 7.56 -4.88
C LYS A 21 4.17 7.12 -5.74
N LYS A 22 4.49 5.82 -5.79
CA LYS A 22 5.58 5.28 -6.63
C LYS A 22 5.21 5.15 -8.11
N ASN A 23 4.10 5.76 -8.53
CA ASN A 23 3.61 5.71 -9.90
C ASN A 23 4.56 6.44 -10.85
N ILE A 24 4.80 5.88 -12.04
CA ILE A 24 5.62 6.47 -13.10
C ILE A 24 5.06 7.85 -13.52
N PHE A 25 3.74 8.00 -13.61
CA PHE A 25 3.13 9.29 -13.94
C PHE A 25 3.34 10.33 -12.83
N TYR A 26 3.38 9.90 -11.57
CA TYR A 26 3.71 10.79 -10.45
C TYR A 26 5.18 11.23 -10.50
N VAL A 27 6.09 10.31 -10.85
CA VAL A 27 7.50 10.61 -11.10
C VAL A 27 7.66 11.64 -12.21
N ILE A 28 6.98 11.44 -13.35
CA ILE A 28 7.03 12.38 -14.48
C ILE A 28 6.44 13.75 -14.10
N LEU A 29 5.32 13.75 -13.36
CA LEU A 29 4.66 14.97 -12.89
C LEU A 29 5.59 15.84 -12.05
N LYS A 30 6.34 15.22 -11.13
CA LYS A 30 7.26 15.91 -10.22
C LYS A 30 8.57 16.31 -10.87
N ASP A 31 9.14 15.45 -11.71
CA ASP A 31 10.50 15.65 -12.25
C ASP A 31 10.49 16.47 -13.56
N TYR A 32 9.43 16.33 -14.38
CA TYR A 32 9.35 16.91 -15.74
C TYR A 32 8.09 17.77 -15.97
N GLY A 33 7.19 17.84 -14.99
CA GLY A 33 6.02 18.71 -15.00
C GLY A 33 4.73 18.07 -15.54
N LYS A 34 3.65 18.86 -15.44
CA LYS A 34 2.26 18.42 -15.66
C LYS A 34 1.98 17.99 -17.10
N GLN A 35 2.52 18.72 -18.07
CA GLN A 35 2.27 18.46 -19.49
C GLN A 35 2.86 17.11 -19.93
N GLN A 36 4.09 16.81 -19.52
CA GLN A 36 4.74 15.54 -19.88
C GLN A 36 4.03 14.34 -19.27
N ALA A 37 3.51 14.48 -18.05
CA ALA A 37 2.72 13.44 -17.42
C ALA A 37 1.40 13.18 -18.18
N ALA A 38 0.71 14.25 -18.59
CA ALA A 38 -0.52 14.15 -19.38
C ALA A 38 -0.28 13.46 -20.73
N ASP A 39 0.75 13.87 -21.46
CA ASP A 39 1.12 13.27 -22.75
C ASP A 39 1.49 11.79 -22.60
N ALA A 40 2.25 11.43 -21.56
CA ALA A 40 2.61 10.05 -21.27
C ALA A 40 1.37 9.18 -20.99
N MET A 41 0.42 9.68 -20.18
CA MET A 41 -0.83 8.97 -19.90
C MET A 41 -1.64 8.74 -21.19
N TRP A 42 -1.73 9.75 -22.05
CA TRP A 42 -2.44 9.64 -23.32
C TRP A 42 -1.80 8.62 -24.27
N ARG A 43 -0.47 8.60 -24.36
CA ARG A 43 0.27 7.61 -25.16
C ARG A 43 0.03 6.19 -24.68
N VAL A 44 0.11 5.95 -23.35
CA VAL A 44 -0.13 4.63 -22.76
C VAL A 44 -1.56 4.17 -23.01
N ALA A 45 -2.57 5.05 -22.88
CA ALA A 45 -3.96 4.71 -23.15
C ALA A 45 -4.13 4.22 -24.60
N ARG A 46 -3.58 4.93 -25.59
CA ARG A 46 -3.69 4.54 -27.01
C ARG A 46 -2.98 3.22 -27.33
N VAL A 47 -1.73 3.08 -26.87
CA VAL A 47 -0.91 1.88 -27.18
C VAL A 47 -1.48 0.64 -26.50
N SER A 48 -1.88 0.75 -25.23
CA SER A 48 -2.42 -0.39 -24.48
C SER A 48 -3.73 -0.90 -25.07
N THR A 49 -4.64 0.00 -25.47
CA THR A 49 -5.90 -0.39 -26.13
C THR A 49 -5.64 -1.13 -27.45
N LEU A 50 -4.77 -0.59 -28.31
CA LEU A 50 -4.45 -1.22 -29.60
C LEU A 50 -3.77 -2.59 -29.41
N PHE A 51 -2.84 -2.69 -28.47
CA PHE A 51 -2.17 -3.95 -28.15
C PHE A 51 -3.16 -5.01 -27.65
N LEU A 52 -4.06 -4.64 -26.74
CA LEU A 52 -5.02 -5.57 -26.16
C LEU A 52 -6.05 -6.05 -27.19
N MET A 53 -6.49 -5.16 -28.08
CA MET A 53 -7.39 -5.50 -29.20
C MET A 53 -6.78 -6.55 -30.13
N ASN A 54 -5.50 -6.41 -30.48
CA ASN A 54 -4.82 -7.33 -31.41
C ASN A 54 -4.39 -8.64 -30.74
N ARG A 55 -4.00 -8.61 -29.46
CA ARG A 55 -3.62 -9.81 -28.71
C ARG A 55 -4.81 -10.70 -28.41
N GLY A 56 -5.96 -10.09 -28.13
CA GLY A 56 -7.13 -10.77 -27.56
C GLY A 56 -6.94 -11.07 -26.08
N PHE A 57 -7.92 -10.68 -25.26
CA PHE A 57 -7.99 -11.03 -23.84
C PHE A 57 -9.42 -11.40 -23.50
N SER A 58 -9.63 -12.66 -23.13
CA SER A 58 -10.95 -13.22 -22.84
C SER A 58 -10.89 -14.04 -21.58
N ILE A 59 -12.01 -14.10 -20.87
CA ILE A 59 -12.23 -14.98 -19.73
C ILE A 59 -13.32 -15.98 -20.11
N GLY A 60 -13.10 -17.26 -19.80
CA GLY A 60 -14.04 -18.34 -20.07
C GLY A 60 -14.40 -19.12 -18.81
N ILE A 61 -15.34 -20.05 -18.94
CA ILE A 61 -15.71 -20.97 -17.86
C ILE A 61 -14.53 -21.87 -17.43
N GLY A 62 -13.62 -22.18 -18.37
CA GLY A 62 -12.41 -22.96 -18.10
C GLY A 62 -11.42 -22.24 -17.17
N ASP A 63 -11.45 -20.91 -17.08
CA ASP A 63 -10.58 -20.15 -16.17
C ASP A 63 -11.00 -20.29 -14.70
N VAL A 64 -12.24 -20.73 -14.45
CA VAL A 64 -12.81 -20.88 -13.10
C VAL A 64 -13.14 -22.33 -12.75
N MET A 65 -12.78 -23.28 -13.61
CA MET A 65 -13.01 -24.69 -13.38
C MET A 65 -11.97 -25.26 -12.40
N PRO A 66 -12.38 -25.84 -11.26
CA PRO A 66 -11.45 -26.45 -10.32
C PRO A 66 -10.87 -27.76 -10.89
N GLY A 67 -9.55 -27.95 -10.77
CA GLY A 67 -8.91 -29.21 -11.10
C GLY A 67 -9.20 -30.30 -10.05
N ALA A 68 -8.98 -31.56 -10.43
CA ALA A 68 -9.21 -32.70 -9.55
C ALA A 68 -8.31 -32.66 -8.30
N GLY A 69 -7.08 -32.14 -8.43
CA GLY A 69 -6.15 -31.97 -7.32
C GLY A 69 -6.69 -30.98 -6.27
N LEU A 70 -7.25 -29.85 -6.73
CA LEU A 70 -7.88 -28.86 -5.85
C LEU A 70 -9.08 -29.44 -5.12
N LEU A 71 -9.94 -30.20 -5.82
CA LEU A 71 -11.14 -30.81 -5.22
C LEU A 71 -10.77 -31.79 -4.10
N ALA A 72 -9.77 -32.65 -4.32
CA ALA A 72 -9.30 -33.59 -3.31
C ALA A 72 -8.73 -32.85 -2.07
N ARG A 73 -7.87 -31.85 -2.29
CA ARG A 73 -7.30 -31.02 -1.22
C ARG A 73 -8.36 -30.23 -0.46
N LYS A 74 -9.35 -29.67 -1.17
CA LYS A 74 -10.49 -28.97 -0.58
C LYS A 74 -11.28 -29.91 0.34
N GLY A 75 -11.57 -31.12 -0.12
CA GLY A 75 -12.27 -32.13 0.68
C GLY A 75 -11.55 -32.43 2.00
N GLN A 76 -10.24 -32.65 1.93
CA GLN A 76 -9.39 -32.87 3.12
C GLN A 76 -9.42 -31.66 4.07
N LEU A 77 -9.21 -30.45 3.55
CA LEU A 77 -9.21 -29.23 4.37
C LEU A 77 -10.56 -28.98 5.07
N LEU A 78 -11.67 -29.28 4.40
CA LEU A 78 -13.00 -29.16 4.99
C LEU A 78 -13.23 -30.20 6.08
N GLN A 79 -12.84 -31.46 5.84
CA GLN A 79 -12.98 -32.53 6.82
C GLN A 79 -12.16 -32.25 8.09
N ASP A 80 -10.89 -31.87 7.93
CA ASP A 80 -10.01 -31.51 9.05
C ASP A 80 -10.53 -30.29 9.82
N GLY A 81 -11.02 -29.29 9.10
CA GLY A 81 -11.54 -28.06 9.68
C GLY A 81 -12.85 -28.27 10.44
N TYR A 82 -13.76 -29.09 9.90
CA TYR A 82 -15.02 -29.43 10.57
C TYR A 82 -14.78 -30.31 11.80
N ALA A 83 -13.87 -31.30 11.72
CA ALA A 83 -13.52 -32.12 12.88
C ALA A 83 -13.04 -31.27 14.06
N LYS A 84 -12.17 -30.29 13.82
CA LYS A 84 -11.74 -29.33 14.87
C LYS A 84 -12.86 -28.46 15.42
N CYS A 85 -13.77 -28.01 14.55
CA CYS A 85 -14.93 -27.24 15.00
C CYS A 85 -15.83 -28.09 15.91
N ASP A 86 -16.01 -29.36 15.58
CA ASP A 86 -16.79 -30.32 16.37
C ASP A 86 -16.10 -30.65 17.70
N GLU A 87 -14.77 -30.72 17.73
CA GLU A 87 -13.98 -30.81 18.96
C GLU A 87 -14.22 -29.60 19.88
N PHE A 88 -14.15 -28.37 19.36
CA PHE A 88 -14.43 -27.17 20.17
C PHE A 88 -15.87 -27.12 20.68
N ILE A 89 -16.84 -27.55 19.86
CA ILE A 89 -18.25 -27.65 20.29
C ILE A 89 -18.40 -28.69 21.41
N THR A 90 -17.67 -29.79 21.33
CA THR A 90 -17.68 -30.85 22.36
C THR A 90 -17.04 -30.36 23.66
N GLN A 91 -15.90 -29.67 23.58
CA GLN A 91 -15.24 -29.04 24.74
C GLN A 91 -16.14 -28.01 25.44
N LEU A 92 -16.96 -27.26 24.68
CA LEU A 92 -17.93 -26.35 25.28
C LEU A 92 -19.02 -27.12 26.03
N LYS A 93 -19.54 -28.23 25.47
CA LYS A 93 -20.55 -29.07 26.12
C LYS A 93 -20.04 -29.73 27.40
N GLU A 94 -18.76 -30.13 27.40
CA GLU A 94 -18.09 -30.72 28.55
C GLU A 94 -17.60 -29.68 29.58
N GLY A 95 -17.65 -28.38 29.24
CA GLY A 95 -17.18 -27.30 30.11
C GLY A 95 -15.65 -27.19 30.22
N THR A 96 -14.89 -27.86 29.35
CA THR A 96 -13.42 -27.91 29.36
C THR A 96 -12.76 -26.84 28.49
N LEU A 97 -13.56 -26.03 27.78
CA LEU A 97 -13.07 -25.00 26.87
C LEU A 97 -12.34 -23.87 27.62
N HIS A 98 -11.09 -23.61 27.24
CA HIS A 98 -10.31 -22.51 27.80
C HIS A 98 -10.81 -21.15 27.30
N CYS A 99 -11.46 -20.39 28.17
CA CYS A 99 -11.95 -19.04 27.86
C CYS A 99 -10.80 -18.07 27.54
N GLN A 100 -10.98 -17.22 26.54
CA GLN A 100 -10.07 -16.11 26.28
C GLN A 100 -10.31 -14.96 27.28
N PRO A 101 -9.28 -14.18 27.64
CA PRO A 101 -9.42 -13.10 28.61
C PRO A 101 -10.45 -12.07 28.14
N GLY A 102 -11.42 -11.74 29.00
CA GLY A 102 -12.47 -10.76 28.71
C GLY A 102 -13.62 -11.27 27.83
N CYS A 103 -13.64 -12.55 27.44
CA CYS A 103 -14.71 -13.15 26.64
C CYS A 103 -15.46 -14.22 27.45
N THR A 104 -16.75 -14.38 27.17
CA THR A 104 -17.51 -15.53 27.67
C THR A 104 -17.07 -16.84 26.98
N ALA A 105 -17.43 -17.99 27.55
CA ALA A 105 -17.12 -19.29 26.94
C ALA A 105 -17.75 -19.43 25.53
N GLU A 106 -18.96 -18.90 25.33
CA GLU A 106 -19.63 -18.93 24.03
C GLU A 106 -18.97 -18.02 23.00
N GLU A 107 -18.59 -16.80 23.39
CA GLU A 107 -17.86 -15.89 22.51
C GLU A 107 -16.47 -16.44 22.15
N THR A 108 -15.81 -17.10 23.12
CA THR A 108 -14.55 -17.78 22.87
C THR A 108 -14.71 -18.87 21.82
N LEU A 109 -15.77 -19.68 21.91
CA LEU A 109 -16.06 -20.71 20.89
C LEU A 109 -16.26 -20.07 19.51
N GLU A 110 -17.06 -19.02 19.41
CA GLU A 110 -17.34 -18.34 18.14
C GLU A 110 -16.06 -17.79 17.48
N GLN A 111 -15.17 -17.20 18.27
CA GLN A 111 -13.87 -16.70 17.78
C GLN A 111 -12.96 -17.84 17.29
N LEU A 112 -12.89 -18.96 18.02
CA LEU A 112 -12.10 -20.13 17.62
C LEU A 112 -12.62 -20.74 16.31
N ILE A 113 -13.94 -20.90 16.18
CA ILE A 113 -14.56 -21.40 14.96
C ILE A 113 -14.28 -20.45 13.79
N LEU A 114 -14.50 -19.13 13.96
CA LEU A 114 -14.21 -18.15 12.92
C LEU A 114 -12.75 -18.19 12.43
N LYS A 115 -11.80 -18.38 13.36
CA LYS A 115 -10.38 -18.49 13.04
C LYS A 115 -10.08 -19.74 12.20
N GLU A 116 -10.61 -20.90 12.57
CA GLU A 116 -10.41 -22.13 11.78
C GLU A 116 -11.06 -22.00 10.39
N LEU A 117 -12.30 -21.48 10.31
CA LEU A 117 -13.00 -21.30 9.04
C LEU A 117 -12.31 -20.29 8.11
N SER A 118 -11.72 -19.22 8.66
CA SER A 118 -10.87 -18.30 7.88
C SER A 118 -9.62 -19.00 7.36
N THR A 119 -9.00 -19.85 8.20
CA THR A 119 -7.80 -20.61 7.82
C THR A 119 -8.08 -21.59 6.68
N ILE A 120 -9.25 -22.26 6.68
CA ILE A 120 -9.69 -23.14 5.59
C ILE A 120 -9.76 -22.36 4.29
N ARG A 121 -10.44 -21.21 4.28
CA ARG A 121 -10.57 -20.35 3.09
C ARG A 121 -9.20 -19.93 2.56
N ASP A 122 -8.31 -19.48 3.43
CA ASP A 122 -7.01 -18.96 3.02
C ASP A 122 -6.09 -20.08 2.48
N LYS A 123 -6.13 -21.28 3.07
CA LYS A 123 -5.41 -22.46 2.56
C LYS A 123 -5.97 -22.94 1.23
N ALA A 124 -7.30 -23.02 1.10
CA ALA A 124 -7.96 -23.40 -0.15
C ALA A 124 -7.67 -22.39 -1.27
N GLY A 125 -7.66 -21.10 -0.96
CA GLY A 125 -7.30 -20.04 -1.90
C GLY A 125 -5.85 -20.12 -2.37
N LYS A 126 -4.89 -20.37 -1.47
CA LYS A 126 -3.49 -20.58 -1.84
C LYS A 126 -3.31 -21.81 -2.74
N ALA A 127 -3.96 -22.92 -2.40
CA ALA A 127 -3.92 -24.14 -3.22
C ALA A 127 -4.48 -23.89 -4.63
N CYS A 128 -5.59 -23.14 -4.72
CA CYS A 128 -6.20 -22.74 -5.99
C CYS A 128 -5.23 -21.92 -6.85
N VAL A 129 -4.64 -20.86 -6.31
CA VAL A 129 -3.72 -19.99 -7.06
C VAL A 129 -2.47 -20.73 -7.56
N MET A 130 -1.98 -21.72 -6.82
CA MET A 130 -0.83 -22.53 -7.24
C MET A 130 -1.17 -23.51 -8.38
N GLU A 131 -2.42 -23.94 -8.49
CA GLU A 131 -2.87 -24.92 -9.50
C GLU A 131 -3.25 -24.25 -10.82
N LEU A 132 -3.71 -22.99 -10.78
CA LEU A 132 -4.11 -22.25 -11.98
C LEU A 132 -2.92 -21.99 -12.92
N HIS A 133 -3.18 -22.15 -14.22
CA HIS A 133 -2.19 -21.85 -15.24
C HIS A 133 -1.85 -20.35 -15.29
N LYS A 134 -0.59 -20.01 -15.57
CA LYS A 134 -0.11 -18.62 -15.57
C LYS A 134 -0.78 -17.71 -16.61
N THR A 135 -1.35 -18.29 -17.67
CA THR A 135 -2.07 -17.54 -18.73
C THR A 135 -3.54 -17.33 -18.42
N ASN A 136 -4.05 -17.86 -17.31
CA ASN A 136 -5.45 -17.70 -16.92
C ASN A 136 -5.79 -16.21 -16.76
N ALA A 137 -6.86 -15.77 -17.41
CA ALA A 137 -7.24 -14.36 -17.46
C ALA A 137 -7.60 -13.80 -16.08
N ALA A 138 -8.33 -14.56 -15.26
CA ALA A 138 -8.69 -14.15 -13.90
C ALA A 138 -7.44 -13.96 -13.03
N LEU A 139 -6.48 -14.88 -13.14
CA LEU A 139 -5.22 -14.79 -12.41
C LEU A 139 -4.39 -13.58 -12.85
N ILE A 140 -4.28 -13.32 -14.16
CA ILE A 140 -3.58 -12.14 -14.69
C ILE A 140 -4.23 -10.84 -14.20
N MET A 141 -5.57 -10.75 -14.16
CA MET A 141 -6.26 -9.57 -13.65
C MET A 141 -5.99 -9.32 -12.17
N ALA A 142 -5.96 -10.38 -11.34
CA ALA A 142 -5.63 -10.27 -9.93
C ALA A 142 -4.16 -9.90 -9.69
N ILE A 143 -3.21 -10.52 -10.42
CA ILE A 143 -1.78 -10.21 -10.30
C ILE A 143 -1.48 -8.78 -10.77
N SER A 144 -2.07 -8.34 -11.88
CA SER A 144 -1.92 -6.97 -12.36
C SER A 144 -2.59 -5.92 -11.46
N GLY A 145 -3.55 -6.35 -10.62
CA GLY A 145 -4.35 -5.47 -9.77
C GLY A 145 -5.40 -4.65 -10.52
N SER A 146 -5.65 -4.97 -11.80
CA SER A 146 -6.62 -4.26 -12.64
C SER A 146 -8.05 -4.44 -12.13
N LYS A 147 -8.48 -5.69 -11.90
CA LYS A 147 -9.79 -6.01 -11.33
C LYS A 147 -9.76 -7.35 -10.60
N GLY A 148 -10.46 -7.39 -9.47
CA GLY A 148 -10.53 -8.59 -8.63
C GLY A 148 -9.33 -8.74 -7.71
N SER A 149 -9.41 -9.73 -6.84
CA SER A 149 -8.38 -10.10 -5.88
C SER A 149 -8.21 -11.63 -5.86
N PHE A 150 -7.15 -12.12 -5.23
CA PHE A 150 -7.00 -13.57 -5.01
C PHE A 150 -8.16 -14.17 -4.21
N ILE A 151 -8.80 -13.38 -3.34
CA ILE A 151 -9.98 -13.81 -2.60
C ILE A 151 -11.13 -14.06 -3.57
N ASN A 152 -11.38 -13.15 -4.53
CA ASN A 152 -12.45 -13.31 -5.51
C ASN A 152 -12.26 -14.58 -6.35
N ILE A 153 -11.03 -14.86 -6.78
CA ILE A 153 -10.69 -16.10 -7.51
C ILE A 153 -10.96 -17.33 -6.63
N SER A 154 -10.50 -17.30 -5.37
CA SER A 154 -10.75 -18.38 -4.42
C SER A 154 -12.24 -18.64 -4.20
N GLN A 155 -13.06 -17.59 -4.14
CA GLN A 155 -14.52 -17.72 -3.97
C GLN A 155 -15.21 -18.31 -5.19
N MET A 156 -14.75 -17.95 -6.40
CA MET A 156 -15.28 -18.51 -7.64
C MET A 156 -14.94 -19.99 -7.81
N ILE A 157 -13.73 -20.39 -7.44
CA ILE A 157 -13.18 -21.72 -7.78
C ILE A 157 -13.21 -22.68 -6.59
N ALA A 158 -12.68 -22.27 -5.43
CA ALA A 158 -12.43 -23.13 -4.28
C ALA A 158 -13.60 -23.17 -3.29
N CYS A 159 -13.81 -22.10 -2.53
CA CYS A 159 -14.93 -21.97 -1.59
C CYS A 159 -15.22 -20.50 -1.27
N VAL A 160 -16.50 -20.19 -1.05
CA VAL A 160 -16.94 -18.82 -0.75
C VAL A 160 -16.54 -18.40 0.68
N GLY A 161 -16.64 -19.33 1.63
CA GLY A 161 -16.23 -19.15 3.03
C GLY A 161 -17.35 -18.66 3.95
N GLN A 162 -16.97 -18.21 5.14
CA GLN A 162 -17.92 -17.77 6.17
C GLN A 162 -18.65 -16.49 5.76
N GLN A 163 -19.99 -16.52 5.81
CA GLN A 163 -20.83 -15.33 5.70
C GLN A 163 -20.99 -14.71 7.09
N ALA A 164 -20.52 -13.48 7.24
CA ALA A 164 -20.63 -12.73 8.49
C ALA A 164 -21.72 -11.66 8.34
N ILE A 165 -22.50 -11.46 9.40
CA ILE A 165 -23.50 -10.40 9.50
C ILE A 165 -23.20 -9.58 10.76
N GLY A 166 -22.98 -8.26 10.62
CA GLY A 166 -22.62 -7.39 11.75
C GLY A 166 -21.33 -7.81 12.46
N GLY A 167 -20.37 -8.39 11.73
CA GLY A 167 -19.11 -8.89 12.27
C GLY A 167 -19.20 -10.22 13.04
N LYS A 168 -20.38 -10.85 13.12
CA LYS A 168 -20.62 -12.14 13.77
C LYS A 168 -21.08 -13.20 12.77
N ARG A 169 -21.08 -14.47 13.17
CA ARG A 169 -21.74 -15.55 12.40
C ARG A 169 -23.26 -15.31 12.35
N VAL A 170 -23.94 -15.96 11.42
CA VAL A 170 -25.38 -15.72 11.18
C VAL A 170 -26.18 -15.89 12.49
N PRO A 171 -26.96 -14.88 12.90
CA PRO A 171 -27.76 -14.96 14.12
C PRO A 171 -28.91 -15.96 13.99
N ASN A 172 -29.50 -16.35 15.12
CA ASN A 172 -30.70 -17.19 15.11
C ASN A 172 -31.91 -16.34 14.69
N GLY A 173 -32.48 -16.65 13.52
CA GLY A 173 -33.73 -16.02 13.05
C GLY A 173 -34.99 -16.74 13.53
N PHE A 174 -34.86 -17.97 14.02
CA PHE A 174 -35.92 -18.79 14.60
C PHE A 174 -35.56 -19.15 16.06
N ASP A 175 -36.49 -19.83 16.74
CA ASP A 175 -36.32 -20.40 18.09
C ASP A 175 -35.04 -21.26 18.17
N ASP A 176 -33.97 -20.67 18.72
CA ASP A 176 -32.62 -21.21 18.90
C ASP A 176 -31.91 -21.79 17.66
N ARG A 177 -32.26 -21.33 16.47
CA ARG A 177 -31.61 -21.75 15.21
C ARG A 177 -31.69 -20.70 14.10
N ALA A 178 -30.79 -20.80 13.14
CA ALA A 178 -30.75 -19.88 11.99
C ALA A 178 -31.82 -20.20 10.93
N LEU A 179 -32.00 -21.49 10.60
CA LEU A 179 -33.02 -21.96 9.66
C LEU A 179 -33.71 -23.21 10.22
N PRO A 180 -34.97 -23.51 9.83
CA PRO A 180 -35.70 -24.69 10.29
C PRO A 180 -35.08 -26.02 9.85
N HIS A 181 -34.20 -26.00 8.85
CA HIS A 181 -33.48 -27.16 8.32
C HIS A 181 -32.35 -27.67 9.23
N TYR A 182 -31.99 -26.91 10.26
CA TYR A 182 -30.98 -27.30 11.24
C TYR A 182 -31.60 -27.56 12.61
N ASP A 183 -30.93 -28.40 13.39
CA ASP A 183 -31.32 -28.69 14.77
C ASP A 183 -31.18 -27.47 15.68
N ARG A 184 -31.97 -27.46 16.75
CA ARG A 184 -31.94 -26.41 17.77
C ARG A 184 -30.58 -26.38 18.48
N HIS A 185 -30.10 -25.18 18.79
CA HIS A 185 -28.79 -24.93 19.41
C HIS A 185 -27.58 -25.45 18.62
N SER A 186 -27.75 -25.81 17.35
CA SER A 186 -26.64 -26.26 16.52
C SER A 186 -25.67 -25.12 16.22
N LYS A 187 -24.40 -25.31 16.60
CA LYS A 187 -23.30 -24.34 16.38
C LYS A 187 -22.34 -24.77 15.25
N ILE A 188 -22.68 -25.81 14.49
CA ILE A 188 -21.86 -26.33 13.39
C ILE A 188 -21.62 -25.24 12.33
N PRO A 189 -20.49 -25.28 11.59
CA PRO A 189 -20.18 -24.29 10.55
C PRO A 189 -21.31 -24.02 9.56
N ALA A 190 -21.89 -25.09 8.99
CA ALA A 190 -22.96 -25.00 7.98
C ALA A 190 -24.24 -24.34 8.51
N ALA A 191 -24.64 -24.61 9.77
CA ALA A 191 -25.86 -24.08 10.37
C ALA A 191 -25.78 -22.56 10.65
N LYS A 192 -24.57 -22.00 10.61
CA LYS A 192 -24.28 -20.60 10.94
C LYS A 192 -23.61 -19.86 9.78
N GLY A 193 -23.86 -20.28 8.54
CA GLY A 193 -23.49 -19.51 7.36
C GLY A 193 -22.09 -19.76 6.78
N PHE A 194 -21.44 -20.88 7.09
CA PHE A 194 -20.26 -21.27 6.33
C PHE A 194 -20.65 -21.89 4.99
N VAL A 195 -20.20 -21.26 3.89
CA VAL A 195 -20.46 -21.75 2.53
C VAL A 195 -19.24 -22.50 2.03
N SER A 196 -19.40 -23.82 1.96
CA SER A 196 -18.34 -24.75 1.55
C SER A 196 -18.18 -24.81 0.03
N ASN A 197 -19.27 -24.56 -0.69
CA ASN A 197 -19.30 -24.52 -2.13
C ASN A 197 -18.66 -23.25 -2.72
N SER A 198 -18.23 -23.34 -3.98
CA SER A 198 -17.77 -22.21 -4.76
C SER A 198 -18.88 -21.71 -5.68
N PHE A 199 -18.72 -20.52 -6.28
CA PHE A 199 -19.68 -20.07 -7.29
C PHE A 199 -19.72 -20.99 -8.52
N PHE A 200 -18.61 -21.65 -8.85
CA PHE A 200 -18.56 -22.65 -9.92
C PHE A 200 -19.37 -23.91 -9.59
N SER A 201 -19.20 -24.47 -8.39
CA SER A 201 -19.93 -25.70 -8.01
C SER A 201 -21.43 -25.46 -7.80
N GLY A 202 -21.82 -24.21 -7.57
CA GLY A 202 -23.18 -23.84 -7.19
C GLY A 202 -23.41 -23.99 -5.68
N MET A 203 -24.23 -23.10 -5.13
CA MET A 203 -24.59 -23.11 -3.71
C MET A 203 -25.81 -23.99 -3.45
N THR A 204 -25.85 -24.62 -2.29
CA THR A 204 -27.08 -25.25 -1.79
C THR A 204 -28.13 -24.19 -1.38
N PRO A 205 -29.42 -24.53 -1.27
CA PRO A 205 -30.45 -23.56 -0.90
C PRO A 205 -30.19 -22.83 0.43
N THR A 206 -29.68 -23.53 1.46
CA THR A 206 -29.37 -22.90 2.75
C THR A 206 -28.15 -21.97 2.66
N GLU A 207 -27.10 -22.39 1.94
CA GLU A 207 -25.92 -21.55 1.67
C GLU A 207 -26.30 -20.28 0.90
N PHE A 208 -27.18 -20.40 -0.10
CA PHE A 208 -27.67 -19.27 -0.88
C PHE A 208 -28.44 -18.25 -0.01
N ILE A 209 -29.29 -18.73 0.91
CA ILE A 209 -29.99 -17.85 1.86
C ILE A 209 -28.98 -17.11 2.75
N PHE A 210 -27.98 -17.79 3.31
CA PHE A 210 -26.98 -17.12 4.14
C PHE A 210 -26.12 -16.12 3.35
N HIS A 211 -25.77 -16.46 2.10
CA HIS A 211 -25.04 -15.55 1.23
C HIS A 211 -25.85 -14.29 0.88
N THR A 212 -27.13 -14.45 0.57
CA THR A 212 -28.02 -13.32 0.28
C THR A 212 -28.26 -12.43 1.49
N MET A 213 -28.33 -12.99 2.71
CA MET A 213 -28.39 -12.20 3.95
C MET A 213 -27.17 -11.29 4.10
N ALA A 214 -25.96 -11.84 3.94
CA ALA A 214 -24.72 -11.06 4.00
C ALA A 214 -24.61 -10.04 2.86
N GLY A 215 -25.02 -10.42 1.64
CA GLY A 215 -25.06 -9.50 0.50
C GLY A 215 -26.00 -8.31 0.72
N ARG A 216 -27.15 -8.54 1.37
CA ARG A 216 -28.12 -7.48 1.68
C ARG A 216 -27.59 -6.48 2.72
N GLU A 217 -26.83 -6.93 3.70
CA GLU A 217 -26.19 -6.02 4.67
C GLU A 217 -25.30 -5.00 3.96
N GLY A 218 -24.44 -5.43 3.02
CA GLY A 218 -23.57 -4.51 2.27
C GLY A 218 -24.34 -3.48 1.44
N LEU A 219 -25.48 -3.88 0.84
CA LEU A 219 -26.34 -2.97 0.09
C LEU A 219 -27.02 -1.94 1.00
N VAL A 220 -27.53 -2.38 2.16
CA VAL A 220 -28.17 -1.51 3.14
C VAL A 220 -27.15 -0.56 3.77
N ASP A 221 -25.98 -1.06 4.13
CA ASP A 221 -24.88 -0.28 4.70
C ASP A 221 -24.46 0.86 3.77
N THR A 222 -24.36 0.59 2.47
CA THR A 222 -24.09 1.62 1.45
C THR A 222 -25.17 2.70 1.44
N ALA A 223 -26.44 2.32 1.52
CA ALA A 223 -27.56 3.27 1.50
C ALA A 223 -27.66 4.12 2.79
N VAL A 224 -27.32 3.56 3.94
CA VAL A 224 -27.38 4.25 5.23
C VAL A 224 -26.18 5.19 5.40
N LYS A 225 -24.95 4.68 5.14
CA LYS A 225 -23.71 5.43 5.35
C LYS A 225 -23.62 6.73 4.56
N THR A 226 -24.24 6.81 3.38
CA THR A 226 -24.22 8.04 2.56
C THR A 226 -24.86 9.23 3.28
N SER A 227 -25.91 8.99 4.07
CA SER A 227 -26.62 10.06 4.78
C SER A 227 -25.79 10.60 5.94
N GLU A 228 -25.20 9.72 6.73
CA GLU A 228 -24.38 10.08 7.91
C GLU A 228 -23.07 10.76 7.50
N THR A 229 -22.34 10.16 6.55
CA THR A 229 -21.05 10.69 6.07
C THR A 229 -21.24 12.04 5.36
N GLY A 230 -22.28 12.18 4.53
CA GLY A 230 -22.58 13.44 3.84
C GLY A 230 -22.96 14.57 4.81
N TYR A 231 -23.76 14.28 5.84
CA TYR A 231 -24.10 15.26 6.85
C TYR A 231 -22.88 15.66 7.70
N MET A 232 -22.05 14.70 8.10
CA MET A 232 -20.81 14.95 8.81
C MET A 232 -19.87 15.83 7.98
N GLN A 233 -19.66 15.50 6.71
CA GLN A 233 -18.85 16.30 5.80
C GLN A 233 -19.40 17.73 5.67
N ARG A 234 -20.71 17.90 5.50
CA ARG A 234 -21.34 19.23 5.41
C ARG A 234 -21.07 20.07 6.67
N ARG A 235 -21.19 19.48 7.86
CA ARG A 235 -20.90 20.17 9.14
C ARG A 235 -19.43 20.60 9.20
N LEU A 236 -18.51 19.71 8.86
CA LEU A 236 -17.08 20.02 8.85
C LEU A 236 -16.72 21.11 7.84
N VAL A 237 -17.27 21.03 6.62
CA VAL A 237 -17.06 22.07 5.59
C VAL A 237 -17.54 23.42 6.11
N LYS A 238 -18.75 23.50 6.67
CA LYS A 238 -19.31 24.76 7.18
C LYS A 238 -18.54 25.35 8.35
N SER A 239 -18.01 24.51 9.24
CA SER A 239 -17.18 24.98 10.35
C SER A 239 -15.79 25.45 9.93
N LEU A 240 -15.25 24.88 8.84
CA LEU A 240 -13.87 25.15 8.41
C LEU A 240 -13.79 26.11 7.22
N GLU A 241 -14.91 26.50 6.59
CA GLU A 241 -14.91 27.21 5.29
C GLU A 241 -14.19 28.56 5.27
N ASP A 242 -14.10 29.19 6.44
CA ASP A 242 -13.48 30.50 6.62
C ASP A 242 -11.96 30.43 6.85
N LEU A 243 -11.39 29.23 6.98
CA LEU A 243 -9.96 29.07 7.26
C LEU A 243 -9.09 29.20 6.01
N TYR A 244 -8.12 30.11 6.08
CA TYR A 244 -7.12 30.33 5.03
C TYR A 244 -5.73 30.56 5.62
N VAL A 245 -4.70 30.30 4.81
CA VAL A 245 -3.30 30.61 5.12
C VAL A 245 -3.01 32.06 4.73
N ALA A 246 -2.66 32.91 5.69
CA ALA A 246 -2.29 34.30 5.47
C ALA A 246 -0.84 34.43 4.96
N TYR A 247 -0.45 35.62 4.49
CA TYR A 247 0.90 35.87 3.96
C TYR A 247 2.03 35.73 4.99
N ASP A 248 1.70 35.85 6.27
CA ASP A 248 2.61 35.64 7.40
C ASP A 248 2.71 34.15 7.82
N MET A 249 2.20 33.23 6.98
CA MET A 249 2.17 31.78 7.20
C MET A 249 1.30 31.31 8.38
N THR A 250 0.51 32.22 8.97
CA THR A 250 -0.48 31.87 10.00
C THR A 250 -1.80 31.40 9.38
N VAL A 251 -2.52 30.52 10.07
CA VAL A 251 -3.88 30.11 9.68
C VAL A 251 -4.88 30.95 10.44
N ARG A 252 -5.71 31.69 9.72
CA ARG A 252 -6.69 32.62 10.28
C ARG A 252 -8.10 32.29 9.83
N ASN A 253 -9.08 32.71 10.63
CA ASN A 253 -10.48 32.73 10.23
C ASN A 253 -10.84 34.07 9.56
N SER A 254 -12.11 34.20 9.16
CA SER A 254 -12.67 35.41 8.54
C SER A 254 -12.62 36.65 9.45
N THR A 255 -12.69 36.47 10.77
CA THR A 255 -12.60 37.54 11.79
C THR A 255 -11.17 37.95 12.14
N GLN A 256 -10.15 37.36 11.48
CA GLN A 256 -8.71 37.57 11.73
C GLN A 256 -8.17 36.96 13.03
N ASP A 257 -8.92 36.07 13.69
CA ASP A 257 -8.40 35.30 14.81
C ASP A 257 -7.42 34.23 14.32
N ILE A 258 -6.32 34.06 15.05
CA ILE A 258 -5.28 33.08 14.73
C ILE A 258 -5.71 31.71 15.29
N ILE A 259 -5.82 30.72 14.40
CA ILE A 259 -6.14 29.34 14.76
C ILE A 259 -4.85 28.52 14.90
N GLN A 260 -3.89 28.71 13.99
CA GLN A 260 -2.56 28.11 14.06
C GLN A 260 -1.50 29.15 13.69
N PHE A 261 -0.40 29.17 14.43
CA PHE A 261 0.75 30.03 14.11
C PHE A 261 1.52 29.56 12.87
N GLN A 262 1.48 28.26 12.58
CA GLN A 262 2.07 27.66 11.39
C GLN A 262 1.17 26.53 10.91
N TYR A 263 0.87 26.50 9.61
CA TYR A 263 0.01 25.47 9.02
C TYR A 263 0.60 24.08 9.24
N GLY A 264 -0.13 23.19 9.94
CA GLY A 264 0.31 21.81 10.15
C GLY A 264 1.57 21.62 11.01
N GLY A 265 2.12 22.69 11.58
CA GLY A 265 3.39 22.68 12.34
C GLY A 265 4.64 22.79 11.46
N ASP A 266 4.60 22.30 10.22
CA ASP A 266 5.71 22.33 9.26
C ASP A 266 5.56 23.41 8.17
N GLY A 267 4.36 23.92 7.94
CA GLY A 267 4.06 24.90 6.90
C GLY A 267 3.99 24.31 5.48
N LEU A 268 3.87 22.98 5.35
CA LEU A 268 3.96 22.29 4.06
C LEU A 268 2.58 21.89 3.52
N ASP A 269 2.46 21.83 2.19
CA ASP A 269 1.27 21.41 1.47
C ASP A 269 1.25 19.88 1.32
N PRO A 270 0.25 19.18 1.89
CA PRO A 270 0.11 17.73 1.79
C PRO A 270 0.04 17.19 0.36
N SER A 271 -0.43 18.00 -0.60
CA SER A 271 -0.53 17.59 -2.00
C SER A 271 0.83 17.56 -2.72
N GLU A 272 1.80 18.31 -2.20
CA GLU A 272 3.14 18.38 -2.79
C GLU A 272 4.13 17.39 -2.15
N LEU A 273 3.78 16.78 -1.00
CA LEU A 273 4.63 15.81 -0.28
C LEU A 273 4.85 14.50 -1.07
N GLU A 274 6.12 14.15 -1.29
CA GLU A 274 6.52 12.92 -1.97
C GLU A 274 6.66 11.73 -1.02
N GLY A 275 7.21 11.96 0.17
CA GLY A 275 7.49 10.92 1.16
C GLY A 275 6.27 10.45 1.95
N THR A 276 6.46 9.37 2.72
CA THR A 276 5.54 8.91 3.77
C THR A 276 5.86 9.50 5.14
N VAL A 277 7.12 9.88 5.39
CA VAL A 277 7.62 10.38 6.68
C VAL A 277 8.14 11.82 6.58
N GLY A 278 8.59 12.24 5.40
CA GLY A 278 9.15 13.58 5.16
C GLY A 278 8.69 14.18 3.83
N PRO A 279 9.06 15.44 3.56
CA PRO A 279 8.61 16.16 2.38
C PRO A 279 9.08 15.53 1.06
N ILE A 280 10.31 15.00 1.07
CA ILE A 280 11.02 14.52 -0.12
C ILE A 280 11.58 13.13 0.14
N ASP A 281 11.46 12.24 -0.85
CA ASP A 281 12.15 10.94 -0.83
C ASP A 281 13.62 11.11 -1.27
N LEU A 282 14.50 11.37 -0.30
CA LEU A 282 15.91 11.69 -0.54
C LEU A 282 16.68 10.55 -1.25
N GLU A 283 16.36 9.29 -0.97
CA GLU A 283 16.99 8.15 -1.64
C GLU A 283 16.67 8.14 -3.13
N ARG A 284 15.38 8.33 -3.47
CA ARG A 284 14.93 8.41 -4.86
C ARG A 284 15.55 9.60 -5.60
N VAL A 285 15.58 10.79 -5.00
CA VAL A 285 16.12 12.00 -5.65
C VAL A 285 17.61 11.82 -5.94
N LEU A 286 18.38 11.25 -5.02
CA LEU A 286 19.80 10.98 -5.24
C LEU A 286 20.03 10.01 -6.41
N ASP A 287 19.24 8.94 -6.49
CA ASP A 287 19.31 7.98 -7.59
C ASP A 287 18.88 8.61 -8.93
N HIS A 288 17.90 9.52 -8.91
CA HIS A 288 17.50 10.27 -10.09
C HIS A 288 18.64 11.16 -10.63
N VAL A 289 19.32 11.91 -9.75
CA VAL A 289 20.45 12.77 -10.13
C VAL A 289 21.62 11.96 -10.67
N ARG A 290 21.95 10.84 -10.02
CA ARG A 290 22.98 9.90 -10.48
C ARG A 290 22.71 9.37 -11.89
N ALA A 291 21.45 9.11 -12.22
CA ALA A 291 21.04 8.61 -13.54
C ALA A 291 20.99 9.72 -14.60
N LYS A 292 20.49 10.91 -14.23
CA LYS A 292 20.31 12.06 -15.14
C LYS A 292 21.66 12.63 -15.62
N SER A 293 22.62 12.77 -14.70
CA SER A 293 23.90 13.43 -14.98
C SER A 293 25.07 12.56 -14.49
N PRO A 294 25.54 11.57 -15.28
CA PRO A 294 26.54 10.61 -14.83
C PRO A 294 27.99 11.13 -14.78
N PHE A 295 28.31 12.30 -15.34
CA PHE A 295 29.64 12.96 -15.33
C PHE A 295 30.86 12.00 -15.22
N PRO A 296 31.15 11.16 -16.22
CA PRO A 296 32.16 10.10 -16.12
C PRO A 296 33.60 10.60 -15.88
N GLU A 297 33.87 11.86 -16.24
CA GLU A 297 35.20 12.49 -16.13
C GLU A 297 35.54 12.96 -14.71
N GLU A 298 34.54 13.12 -13.84
CA GLU A 298 34.75 13.55 -12.46
C GLU A 298 35.15 12.38 -11.56
N ASP A 299 36.10 12.61 -10.65
CA ASP A 299 36.47 11.62 -9.64
C ASP A 299 35.40 11.53 -8.54
N PRO A 300 35.13 10.31 -8.01
CA PRO A 300 34.17 10.12 -6.95
C PRO A 300 34.65 10.72 -5.63
N LEU A 301 33.76 11.42 -4.92
CA LEU A 301 34.04 11.99 -3.61
C LEU A 301 34.25 10.90 -2.54
N THR A 302 35.05 11.21 -1.53
CA THR A 302 35.25 10.42 -0.31
C THR A 302 34.18 10.76 0.73
N GLY A 303 33.84 9.86 1.66
CA GLY A 303 32.83 10.14 2.68
C GLY A 303 33.07 11.46 3.45
N LYS A 304 34.32 11.71 3.84
CA LYS A 304 34.72 12.98 4.50
C LYS A 304 34.50 14.21 3.61
N GLU A 305 34.82 14.10 2.32
CA GLU A 305 34.65 15.20 1.36
C GLU A 305 33.16 15.50 1.13
N ILE A 306 32.32 14.47 1.06
CA ILE A 306 30.87 14.59 0.95
C ILE A 306 30.30 15.38 2.14
N LEU A 307 30.72 15.05 3.36
CA LEU A 307 30.25 15.75 4.57
C LEU A 307 30.74 17.20 4.65
N GLN A 308 32.00 17.45 4.31
CA GLN A 308 32.55 18.80 4.30
C GLN A 308 31.84 19.68 3.28
N LEU A 309 31.62 19.17 2.07
CA LEU A 309 30.92 19.89 1.02
C LEU A 309 29.45 20.10 1.35
N ALA A 310 28.75 19.07 1.82
CA ALA A 310 27.35 19.20 2.22
C ALA A 310 27.17 20.26 3.31
N ASN A 311 28.02 20.26 4.34
CA ASN A 311 27.95 21.27 5.40
C ASN A 311 28.29 22.68 4.91
N LYS A 312 29.22 22.81 3.95
CA LYS A 312 29.55 24.09 3.32
C LYS A 312 28.37 24.64 2.53
N TYR A 313 27.75 23.82 1.68
CA TYR A 313 26.60 24.24 0.86
C TYR A 313 25.34 24.51 1.68
N LEU A 314 25.08 23.71 2.72
CA LEU A 314 23.95 23.96 3.64
C LEU A 314 24.10 25.24 4.47
N ALA A 315 25.31 25.81 4.54
CA ALA A 315 25.58 27.09 5.20
C ALA A 315 25.46 28.30 4.26
N GLU A 316 25.24 28.09 2.97
CA GLU A 316 25.04 29.19 2.01
C GLU A 316 23.69 29.88 2.22
N ASP A 317 23.61 31.14 1.79
CA ASP A 317 22.43 32.00 1.97
C ASP A 317 21.16 31.43 1.33
N ALA A 318 21.31 30.68 0.23
CA ALA A 318 20.21 30.03 -0.47
C ALA A 318 19.46 28.98 0.38
N PHE A 319 20.12 28.42 1.41
CA PHE A 319 19.54 27.41 2.29
C PHE A 319 19.07 27.96 3.65
N LYS A 320 19.07 29.30 3.82
CA LYS A 320 18.63 29.94 5.07
C LYS A 320 17.14 29.75 5.33
N ASP A 321 16.33 29.68 4.28
CA ASP A 321 14.87 29.58 4.35
C ASP A 321 14.35 28.14 4.62
N LEU A 322 15.24 27.15 4.75
CA LEU A 322 14.85 25.80 5.15
C LEU A 322 14.48 25.75 6.64
N SER A 323 13.50 24.92 6.99
CA SER A 323 13.29 24.56 8.39
C SER A 323 14.50 23.81 8.97
N ASP A 324 14.80 24.06 10.24
CA ASP A 324 15.90 23.38 10.94
C ASP A 324 15.70 21.86 10.95
N GLU A 325 14.46 21.39 11.05
CA GLU A 325 14.10 19.97 10.99
C GLU A 325 14.51 19.32 9.66
N PHE A 326 14.22 19.96 8.53
CA PHE A 326 14.56 19.43 7.20
C PHE A 326 16.07 19.52 6.95
N ARG A 327 16.73 20.56 7.46
CA ARG A 327 18.20 20.68 7.42
C ARG A 327 18.88 19.55 8.18
N ASP A 328 18.37 19.18 9.35
CA ASP A 328 18.89 18.07 10.14
C ASP A 328 18.58 16.71 9.49
N GLU A 329 17.43 16.57 8.82
CA GLU A 329 17.12 15.39 8.01
C GLU A 329 18.12 15.21 6.86
N LEU A 330 18.42 16.28 6.11
CA LEU A 330 19.43 16.29 5.05
C LEU A 330 20.82 15.94 5.58
N LYS A 331 21.26 16.58 6.67
CA LYS A 331 22.56 16.27 7.30
C LYS A 331 22.62 14.80 7.74
N GLY A 332 21.58 14.32 8.42
CA GLY A 332 21.49 12.93 8.85
C GLY A 332 21.50 11.95 7.67
N PHE A 333 20.86 12.29 6.56
CA PHE A 333 20.93 11.51 5.33
C PHE A 333 22.34 11.47 4.74
N MET A 334 23.01 12.62 4.62
CA MET A 334 24.38 12.71 4.11
C MET A 334 25.39 11.96 5.00
N GLU A 335 25.22 11.98 6.32
CA GLU A 335 26.01 11.18 7.25
C GLU A 335 25.81 9.67 7.07
N ARG A 336 24.56 9.23 6.94
CA ARG A 336 24.25 7.82 6.67
C ARG A 336 24.86 7.38 5.33
N PHE A 337 24.76 8.23 4.32
CA PHE A 337 25.32 7.98 3.00
C PHE A 337 26.85 7.94 3.01
N SER A 338 27.51 8.90 3.67
CA SER A 338 28.97 8.90 3.87
C SER A 338 29.46 7.63 4.57
N LYS A 339 28.81 7.23 5.67
CA LYS A 339 29.14 5.99 6.40
C LYS A 339 28.96 4.75 5.51
N ARG A 340 27.96 4.74 4.63
CA ARG A 340 27.72 3.67 3.65
C ARG A 340 28.85 3.60 2.62
N VAL A 341 29.26 4.74 2.06
CA VAL A 341 30.38 4.85 1.10
C VAL A 341 31.68 4.33 1.73
N ASP A 342 32.04 4.80 2.93
CA ASP A 342 33.27 4.41 3.62
C ASP A 342 33.27 2.91 3.99
N LYS A 343 32.12 2.37 4.43
CA LYS A 343 31.95 0.95 4.74
C LYS A 343 32.10 0.06 3.49
N MET A 344 31.54 0.46 2.36
CA MET A 344 31.63 -0.29 1.12
C MET A 344 33.05 -0.24 0.54
N ARG A 345 33.69 0.93 0.56
CA ARG A 345 35.07 1.08 0.08
C ARG A 345 36.07 0.33 0.96
N SER A 346 35.94 0.40 2.29
CA SER A 346 36.83 -0.35 3.20
C SER A 346 36.72 -1.88 3.04
N ARG A 347 35.53 -2.42 2.70
CA ARG A 347 35.35 -3.84 2.37
C ARG A 347 36.04 -4.22 1.05
N LEU A 348 36.00 -3.33 0.07
CA LEU A 348 36.60 -3.53 -1.25
C LEU A 348 38.13 -3.45 -1.20
N THR A 349 38.69 -2.52 -0.42
CA THR A 349 40.15 -2.41 -0.20
C THR A 349 40.72 -3.59 0.61
N ARG A 350 39.93 -4.16 1.53
CA ARG A 350 40.33 -5.37 2.30
C ARG A 350 40.47 -6.63 1.43
N THR A 351 39.81 -6.68 0.27
CA THR A 351 39.88 -7.84 -0.64
C THR A 351 41.05 -7.76 -1.62
N THR A 352 41.63 -6.57 -1.83
CA THR A 352 42.71 -6.33 -2.80
C THR A 352 44.10 -6.11 -2.18
N THR A 353 44.25 -6.06 -0.85
CA THR A 353 45.57 -5.87 -0.22
C THR A 353 45.76 -6.72 1.05
N THR A 354 46.48 -7.83 0.92
CA THR A 354 47.68 -8.05 1.76
C THR A 354 48.62 -6.86 1.53
N ALA A 355 49.11 -6.27 2.62
CA ALA A 355 50.02 -5.11 2.70
C ALA A 355 49.39 -3.70 2.69
N THR A 356 49.36 -3.12 3.91
CA THR A 356 49.69 -1.72 4.27
C THR A 356 49.04 -0.56 3.51
N ALA A 357 48.02 0.07 4.10
CA ALA A 357 47.94 1.54 4.26
C ALA A 357 46.66 1.95 5.04
N THR A 358 46.83 2.85 6.01
CA THR A 358 45.86 3.29 7.03
C THR A 358 45.09 4.57 6.65
N THR A 359 44.97 4.90 5.37
CA THR A 359 44.25 6.09 4.91
C THR A 359 43.20 5.72 3.88
N ALA A 360 42.02 6.35 3.96
CA ALA A 360 40.88 6.14 3.06
C ALA A 360 41.31 6.42 1.62
N ALA A 361 41.71 5.38 0.90
CA ALA A 361 42.36 5.50 -0.39
C ALA A 361 41.34 5.77 -1.49
N LYS A 362 41.69 6.69 -2.40
CA LYS A 362 40.96 6.88 -3.66
C LYS A 362 40.95 5.55 -4.46
N PRO A 363 39.85 5.23 -5.15
CA PRO A 363 39.70 3.98 -5.91
C PRO A 363 40.83 3.82 -6.94
N ARG A 364 41.47 2.64 -6.96
CA ARG A 364 42.64 2.36 -7.81
C ARG A 364 42.26 1.79 -9.16
N SER A 365 41.14 1.06 -9.26
CA SER A 365 40.63 0.53 -10.53
C SER A 365 39.41 1.32 -11.08
N PRO A 366 39.20 1.34 -12.41
CA PRO A 366 38.04 2.00 -13.01
C PRO A 366 36.70 1.45 -12.49
N VAL A 367 36.64 0.17 -12.17
CA VAL A 367 35.41 -0.49 -11.65
C VAL A 367 35.15 -0.10 -10.19
N GLU A 368 36.19 0.03 -9.37
CA GLU A 368 36.07 0.52 -7.99
C GLU A 368 35.49 1.94 -7.93
N LYS A 369 35.76 2.78 -8.93
CA LYS A 369 35.21 4.14 -9.02
C LYS A 369 33.69 4.17 -9.11
N HIS A 370 33.06 3.11 -9.63
CA HIS A 370 31.61 3.03 -9.80
C HIS A 370 30.85 2.60 -8.54
N VAL A 371 31.53 2.04 -7.53
CA VAL A 371 30.88 1.59 -6.29
C VAL A 371 30.50 2.78 -5.42
N GLU A 372 29.19 2.96 -5.21
CA GLU A 372 28.61 4.09 -4.47
C GLU A 372 29.18 5.44 -4.93
N ARG A 373 29.23 5.62 -6.26
CA ARG A 373 29.75 6.82 -6.90
C ARG A 373 28.87 8.03 -6.61
N LEU A 374 29.47 9.12 -6.19
CA LEU A 374 28.86 10.44 -6.10
C LEU A 374 29.92 11.47 -6.48
N THR A 375 29.61 12.30 -7.47
CA THR A 375 30.54 13.36 -7.92
C THR A 375 30.17 14.71 -7.31
N PHE A 376 31.07 15.69 -7.44
CA PHE A 376 30.86 17.04 -6.92
C PHE A 376 29.62 17.69 -7.53
N THR A 377 29.50 17.64 -8.85
CA THR A 377 28.38 18.28 -9.57
C THR A 377 27.05 17.59 -9.23
N GLN A 378 27.05 16.26 -9.10
CA GLN A 378 25.86 15.52 -8.66
C GLN A 378 25.40 15.89 -7.25
N LEU A 379 26.33 16.16 -6.33
CA LEU A 379 25.99 16.58 -4.97
C LEU A 379 25.30 17.95 -4.97
N ILE A 380 25.80 18.88 -5.78
CA ILE A 380 25.20 20.23 -5.91
C ILE A 380 23.82 20.13 -6.54
N ASP A 381 23.69 19.41 -7.66
CA ASP A 381 22.41 19.18 -8.33
C ASP A 381 21.39 18.55 -7.38
N PHE A 382 21.81 17.58 -6.55
CA PHE A 382 20.96 16.97 -5.54
C PHE A 382 20.46 17.98 -4.49
N LEU A 383 21.35 18.82 -3.95
CA LEU A 383 20.96 19.82 -2.94
C LEU A 383 20.03 20.89 -3.52
N ASN A 384 20.30 21.36 -4.75
CA ASN A 384 19.45 22.32 -5.43
C ASN A 384 18.06 21.75 -5.72
N ILE A 385 17.96 20.51 -6.20
CA ILE A 385 16.65 19.86 -6.42
C ILE A 385 15.89 19.69 -5.10
N CYS A 386 16.57 19.35 -4.01
CA CYS A 386 15.94 19.25 -2.70
C CYS A 386 15.41 20.61 -2.23
N LEU A 387 16.17 21.70 -2.43
CA LEU A 387 15.73 23.07 -2.13
C LEU A 387 14.49 23.45 -2.95
N ASP A 388 14.55 23.29 -4.27
CA ASP A 388 13.44 23.65 -5.17
C ASP A 388 12.15 22.89 -4.82
N ARG A 389 12.27 21.59 -4.52
CA ARG A 389 11.12 20.77 -4.11
C ARG A 389 10.57 21.16 -2.76
N TYR A 390 11.43 21.50 -1.80
CA TYR A 390 10.99 21.95 -0.49
C TYR A 390 10.24 23.28 -0.59
N GLN A 391 10.79 24.26 -1.31
CA GLN A 391 10.15 25.54 -1.56
C GLN A 391 8.82 25.39 -2.32
N ALA A 392 8.75 24.49 -3.30
CA ALA A 392 7.51 24.19 -4.00
C ALA A 392 6.45 23.52 -3.10
N ALA A 393 6.89 22.81 -2.06
CA ALA A 393 6.02 22.16 -1.09
C ALA A 393 5.54 23.11 0.03
N VAL A 394 6.14 24.29 0.20
CA VAL A 394 5.65 25.28 1.18
C VAL A 394 4.22 25.70 0.81
N ALA A 395 3.33 25.71 1.80
CA ALA A 395 1.94 26.09 1.61
C ALA A 395 1.86 27.52 1.06
N ARG A 396 1.18 27.69 -0.08
CA ARG A 396 1.04 29.00 -0.71
C ARG A 396 0.09 29.89 0.11
N PRO A 397 0.36 31.20 0.20
CA PRO A 397 -0.59 32.15 0.77
C PRO A 397 -1.94 32.11 0.05
N TRP A 398 -3.02 32.41 0.78
CA TRP A 398 -4.41 32.39 0.32
C TRP A 398 -4.96 31.02 -0.12
N VAL A 399 -4.23 29.94 0.14
CA VAL A 399 -4.78 28.60 0.00
C VAL A 399 -5.85 28.41 1.07
N ARG A 400 -7.07 28.11 0.62
CA ARG A 400 -8.17 27.68 1.51
C ARG A 400 -7.83 26.33 2.11
N CYS A 401 -7.82 26.23 3.44
CA CYS A 401 -7.55 24.97 4.15
C CYS A 401 -8.68 23.93 3.97
N VAL A 402 -9.87 24.42 3.58
CA VAL A 402 -11.17 23.75 3.56
C VAL A 402 -11.29 22.55 2.62
N PRO A 403 -10.94 22.64 1.30
CA PRO A 403 -11.18 21.52 0.39
C PRO A 403 -10.28 20.32 0.70
N ARG A 404 -9.21 20.53 1.47
CA ARG A 404 -8.18 19.53 1.76
C ARG A 404 -8.35 18.87 3.13
N ALA A 405 -8.77 19.60 4.15
CA ALA A 405 -8.99 19.04 5.49
C ALA A 405 -10.34 18.32 5.63
N SER A 406 -11.42 18.88 5.07
CA SER A 406 -12.78 18.31 5.20
C SER A 406 -13.01 17.10 4.28
N ALA A 407 -12.43 17.08 3.08
CA ALA A 407 -12.53 15.97 2.15
C ALA A 407 -11.60 14.80 2.52
N SER A 408 -10.48 15.05 3.22
CA SER A 408 -9.56 13.99 3.65
C SER A 408 -10.04 13.23 4.88
N GLN A 409 -10.74 13.90 5.81
CA GLN A 409 -11.39 13.23 6.94
C GLN A 409 -12.61 12.40 6.55
N ALA A 410 -13.26 12.70 5.42
CA ALA A 410 -14.37 11.87 4.90
C ALA A 410 -13.91 10.57 4.22
N HIS A 411 -12.60 10.40 3.98
CA HIS A 411 -12.00 9.23 3.36
C HIS A 411 -11.22 8.32 4.33
N ARG A 412 -11.14 8.69 5.61
CA ARG A 412 -10.70 7.82 6.71
C ARG A 412 -11.92 7.38 7.51
#